data_AF-A0A5K1CZE6-F1
#
_entry.id   AF-A0A5K1CZE6-F1
#
_cell.length_a   1.000
_cell.length_b   1.000
_cell.length_c   1.000
_cell.angle_alpha   90.00
_cell.angle_beta   90.00
_cell.angle_gamma   90.00
#
_symmetry.space_group_name_H-M   'P 1'
#
loop_
_entity.id
_entity.type
_entity.pdbx_description
1 polymer ?
#
loop_
_entity_poly.entity_id
_entity_poly.type
_entity_poly.pdbx_seq_one_letter_code
_entity_poly.pdbx_strand_id
1 'polypeptide(L)'
;MLENVTSEFDSTISMVTHLDGEFFDMMQTTKVFKSFESIQDNAADSDFNLGKVRLAWATLHSLLHSKRTAYRQNGYIWLIELLVSDIISESETSSISNIRKLQEELEMIVVQDASSPHVVRLTTWFLCGLLKSKYNYIRWGFLFVLEKFLMQCQILLNKSNLQHVNGDGVVNHDISSESLEKANAVIGVMNSALLLVVSINETDRINVLK
;
A
#
# COMPACT_ATOMS: atom_id res chain seq x y z
N MET A 1 -35.80 -24.49 15.41
CA MET A 1 -34.80 -24.53 14.32
C MET A 1 -35.06 -23.45 13.29
N LEU A 2 -36.28 -23.30 12.77
CA LEU A 2 -36.61 -22.26 11.79
C LEU A 2 -36.35 -20.84 12.31
N GLU A 3 -36.82 -20.51 13.51
CA GLU A 3 -36.62 -19.17 14.12
C GLU A 3 -35.16 -18.76 14.27
N ASN A 4 -34.26 -19.70 14.57
CA ASN A 4 -32.83 -19.43 14.71
C ASN A 4 -32.18 -19.11 13.34
N VAL A 5 -32.65 -19.79 12.30
CA VAL A 5 -32.24 -19.52 10.92
C VAL A 5 -32.78 -18.17 10.45
N THR A 6 -34.02 -17.85 10.80
CA THR A 6 -34.63 -16.55 10.45
C THR A 6 -33.91 -15.40 11.16
N SER A 7 -33.56 -15.56 12.44
CA SER A 7 -32.82 -14.53 13.18
C SER A 7 -31.40 -14.31 12.66
N GLU A 8 -30.71 -15.36 12.22
CA GLU A 8 -29.40 -15.21 11.57
C GLU A 8 -29.53 -14.53 10.20
N PHE A 9 -30.58 -14.87 9.45
CA PHE A 9 -30.83 -14.26 8.15
C PHE A 9 -31.17 -12.77 8.28
N ASP A 10 -32.01 -12.40 9.25
CA ASP A 10 -32.35 -11.01 9.55
C ASP A 10 -31.13 -10.23 10.06
N SER A 11 -30.28 -10.86 10.87
CA SER A 11 -28.99 -10.30 11.30
C SER A 11 -28.06 -10.04 10.11
N THR A 12 -28.01 -10.97 9.16
CA THR A 12 -27.21 -10.84 7.93
C THR A 12 -27.77 -9.76 7.02
N ILE A 13 -29.09 -9.71 6.81
CA ILE A 13 -29.78 -8.66 6.04
C ILE A 13 -29.57 -7.29 6.68
N SER A 14 -29.64 -7.19 8.01
CA SER A 14 -29.37 -5.96 8.75
C SER A 14 -27.92 -5.51 8.57
N MET A 15 -26.97 -6.45 8.63
CA MET A 15 -25.56 -6.15 8.37
C MET A 15 -25.33 -5.64 6.94
N VAL A 16 -25.97 -6.24 5.94
CA VAL A 16 -25.87 -5.87 4.51
C VAL A 16 -26.55 -4.53 4.22
N THR A 17 -27.73 -4.28 4.77
CA THR A 17 -28.42 -2.98 4.60
C THR A 17 -27.68 -1.84 5.29
N HIS A 18 -27.00 -2.09 6.42
CA HIS A 18 -26.06 -1.12 7.00
C HIS A 18 -24.78 -0.94 6.15
N LEU A 19 -24.37 -1.91 5.34
CA LEU A 19 -23.26 -1.74 4.40
C LEU A 19 -23.59 -0.74 3.30
N ASP A 20 -24.83 -0.72 2.80
CA ASP A 20 -25.26 0.24 1.80
C ASP A 20 -25.24 1.68 2.34
N GLY A 21 -25.62 1.88 3.61
CA GLY A 21 -25.52 3.18 4.28
C GLY A 21 -24.07 3.64 4.48
N GLU A 22 -23.18 2.75 4.92
CA GLU A 22 -21.76 3.07 5.07
C GLU A 22 -21.06 3.28 3.71
N PHE A 23 -21.47 2.55 2.68
CA PHE A 23 -21.02 2.75 1.30
C PHE A 23 -21.51 4.10 0.75
N PHE A 24 -22.74 4.47 1.07
CA PHE A 24 -23.28 5.79 0.77
C PHE A 24 -22.50 6.89 1.48
N ASP A 25 -22.18 6.74 2.77
CA ASP A 25 -21.37 7.70 3.53
C ASP A 25 -19.95 7.81 2.98
N MET A 26 -19.35 6.68 2.59
CA MET A 26 -18.06 6.62 1.88
C MET A 26 -18.15 7.36 0.53
N MET A 27 -19.20 7.14 -0.24
CA MET A 27 -19.42 7.83 -1.52
C MET A 27 -19.69 9.33 -1.33
N GLN A 28 -20.42 9.72 -0.28
CA GLN A 28 -20.66 11.13 0.07
C GLN A 28 -19.38 11.82 0.53
N THR A 29 -18.59 11.19 1.39
CA THR A 29 -17.29 11.72 1.82
C THR A 29 -16.39 11.96 0.61
N THR A 30 -16.34 10.98 -0.31
CA THR A 30 -15.59 11.09 -1.57
C THR A 30 -16.12 12.21 -2.49
N LYS A 31 -17.45 12.45 -2.51
CA LYS A 31 -18.08 13.56 -3.24
C LYS A 31 -17.81 14.93 -2.59
N VAL A 32 -17.79 15.04 -1.27
CA VAL A 32 -17.47 16.29 -0.55
C VAL A 32 -16.03 16.72 -0.86
N PHE A 33 -15.10 15.79 -1.05
CA PHE A 33 -13.75 16.11 -1.51
C PHE A 33 -13.66 16.61 -2.97
N LYS A 34 -14.64 16.34 -3.85
CA LYS A 34 -14.76 17.05 -5.14
C LYS A 34 -15.04 18.54 -4.93
N SER A 35 -15.86 18.92 -3.95
CA SER A 35 -16.21 20.33 -3.70
C SER A 35 -15.09 21.21 -3.11
N PHE A 36 -13.94 20.64 -2.74
CA PHE A 36 -12.71 21.42 -2.45
C PHE A 36 -12.07 22.00 -3.75
N GLU A 37 -12.67 21.75 -4.92
CA GLU A 37 -12.32 22.30 -6.24
C GLU A 37 -12.22 23.84 -6.31
N SER A 38 -12.82 24.60 -5.41
CA SER A 38 -12.90 26.06 -5.57
C SER A 38 -11.65 26.87 -5.17
N ILE A 39 -10.50 26.23 -4.92
CA ILE A 39 -9.27 26.93 -4.47
C ILE A 39 -8.11 26.82 -5.47
N GLN A 40 -8.17 25.99 -6.50
CA GLN A 40 -6.99 25.79 -7.37
C GLN A 40 -7.35 25.51 -8.83
N ASP A 41 -8.07 26.45 -9.44
CA ASP A 41 -8.19 26.53 -10.91
C ASP A 41 -6.80 26.86 -11.50
N ASN A 42 -6.23 25.92 -12.27
CA ASN A 42 -5.43 26.11 -13.49
C ASN A 42 -4.36 25.01 -13.68
N ALA A 43 -4.62 23.96 -14.49
CA ALA A 43 -3.64 23.32 -15.41
C ALA A 43 -4.24 22.07 -16.10
N ALA A 44 -4.51 22.18 -17.40
CA ALA A 44 -5.42 21.32 -18.18
C ALA A 44 -4.87 19.96 -18.68
N ASP A 45 -3.85 19.37 -18.05
CA ASP A 45 -3.39 18.01 -18.44
C ASP A 45 -2.87 17.18 -17.24
N SER A 46 -2.39 17.86 -16.18
CA SER A 46 -2.14 17.27 -14.85
C SER A 46 -3.43 16.90 -14.10
N ASP A 47 -4.57 17.45 -14.52
CA ASP A 47 -5.83 17.42 -13.77
C ASP A 47 -6.51 16.04 -13.79
N PHE A 48 -6.39 15.31 -14.90
CA PHE A 48 -7.00 13.98 -15.03
C PHE A 48 -6.28 12.93 -14.17
N ASN A 49 -4.95 12.96 -14.14
CA ASN A 49 -4.16 12.07 -13.27
C ASN A 49 -4.28 12.48 -11.80
N LEU A 50 -4.32 13.79 -11.50
CA LEU A 50 -4.55 14.28 -10.14
C LEU A 50 -5.95 13.87 -9.61
N GLY A 51 -6.98 13.93 -10.46
CA GLY A 51 -8.33 13.48 -10.12
C GLY A 51 -8.41 11.98 -9.77
N LYS A 52 -7.68 11.13 -10.52
CA LYS A 52 -7.58 9.70 -10.22
C LYS A 52 -6.81 9.42 -8.94
N VAL A 53 -5.68 10.10 -8.74
CA VAL A 53 -4.88 10.03 -7.50
C VAL A 53 -5.72 10.44 -6.29
N ARG A 54 -6.49 11.51 -6.41
CA ARG A 54 -7.38 12.03 -5.37
C ARG A 54 -8.51 11.05 -5.06
N LEU A 55 -9.10 10.44 -6.09
CA LEU A 55 -10.13 9.41 -5.92
C LEU A 55 -9.56 8.16 -5.23
N ALA A 56 -8.40 7.68 -5.67
CA ALA A 56 -7.68 6.56 -5.09
C ALA A 56 -7.37 6.81 -3.59
N TRP A 57 -6.89 8.00 -3.26
CA TRP A 57 -6.67 8.39 -1.86
C TRP A 57 -7.97 8.44 -1.06
N ALA A 58 -9.02 9.05 -1.60
CA ALA A 58 -10.31 9.14 -0.92
C ALA A 58 -10.90 7.75 -0.65
N THR A 59 -10.83 6.83 -1.62
CA THR A 59 -11.26 5.44 -1.45
C THR A 59 -10.46 4.74 -0.36
N LEU A 60 -9.12 4.81 -0.40
CA LEU A 60 -8.27 4.22 0.63
C LEU A 60 -8.58 4.81 2.00
N HIS A 61 -8.66 6.13 2.09
CA HIS A 61 -8.97 6.84 3.33
C HIS A 61 -10.33 6.40 3.89
N SER A 62 -11.37 6.30 3.06
CA SER A 62 -12.68 5.81 3.52
C SER A 62 -12.65 4.36 4.01
N LEU A 63 -11.92 3.47 3.33
CA LEU A 63 -11.76 2.07 3.76
C LEU A 63 -11.03 1.98 5.10
N LEU A 64 -9.92 2.70 5.24
CA LEU A 64 -9.08 2.70 6.44
C LEU A 64 -9.76 3.33 7.65
N HIS A 65 -10.66 4.29 7.44
CA HIS A 65 -11.41 4.96 8.51
C HIS A 65 -12.77 4.31 8.79
N SER A 66 -13.12 3.22 8.09
CA SER A 66 -14.33 2.47 8.40
C SER A 66 -14.29 1.90 9.82
N LYS A 67 -15.46 1.89 10.48
CA LYS A 67 -15.64 1.24 11.79
C LYS A 67 -15.49 -0.28 11.69
N ARG A 68 -15.72 -0.88 10.51
CA ARG A 68 -15.63 -2.32 10.30
C ARG A 68 -14.20 -2.77 10.02
N THR A 69 -13.75 -3.76 10.77
CA THR A 69 -12.40 -4.33 10.60
C THR A 69 -12.18 -4.88 9.19
N ALA A 70 -13.19 -5.52 8.59
CA ALA A 70 -13.11 -6.05 7.23
C ALA A 70 -12.79 -4.97 6.17
N TYR A 71 -13.34 -3.76 6.32
CA TYR A 71 -13.09 -2.67 5.37
C TYR A 71 -11.72 -2.04 5.54
N ARG A 72 -11.24 -1.93 6.78
CA ARG A 72 -9.86 -1.54 7.03
C ARG A 72 -8.88 -2.56 6.43
N GLN A 73 -9.15 -3.85 6.62
CA GLN A 73 -8.38 -4.94 6.02
C GLN A 73 -8.38 -4.86 4.49
N ASN A 74 -9.53 -4.63 3.87
CA ASN A 74 -9.62 -4.44 2.42
C ASN A 74 -8.81 -3.22 1.94
N GLY A 75 -8.79 -2.11 2.71
CA GLY A 75 -7.93 -0.97 2.43
C GLY A 75 -6.44 -1.34 2.41
N TYR A 76 -5.99 -2.15 3.38
CA TYR A 76 -4.60 -2.64 3.40
C TYR A 76 -4.30 -3.60 2.26
N ILE A 77 -5.19 -4.55 1.96
CA ILE A 77 -5.04 -5.49 0.84
C ILE A 77 -4.90 -4.73 -0.48
N TRP A 78 -5.80 -3.77 -0.72
CA TRP A 78 -5.79 -2.95 -1.91
C TRP A 78 -4.47 -2.16 -2.07
N LEU A 79 -3.93 -1.61 -0.97
CA LEU A 79 -2.63 -0.93 -1.01
C LEU A 79 -1.48 -1.90 -1.31
N ILE A 80 -1.50 -3.11 -0.76
CA ILE A 80 -0.50 -4.15 -1.07
C ILE A 80 -0.54 -4.49 -2.56
N GLU A 81 -1.73 -4.72 -3.12
CA GLU A 81 -1.90 -5.04 -4.54
C GLU A 81 -1.40 -3.90 -5.44
N LEU A 82 -1.65 -2.65 -5.05
CA LEU A 82 -1.16 -1.49 -5.79
C LEU A 82 0.36 -1.39 -5.76
N LEU A 83 1.00 -1.61 -4.59
CA LEU A 83 2.46 -1.65 -4.46
C LEU A 83 3.07 -2.78 -5.31
N VAL A 84 2.46 -3.96 -5.32
CA VAL A 84 2.92 -5.10 -6.12
C VAL A 84 2.75 -4.81 -7.62
N SER A 85 1.64 -4.22 -8.02
CA SER A 85 1.41 -3.81 -9.41
C SER A 85 2.46 -2.82 -9.90
N ASP A 86 2.85 -1.86 -9.06
CA ASP A 86 3.90 -0.89 -9.37
C ASP A 86 5.29 -1.54 -9.54
N ILE A 87 5.51 -2.71 -8.95
CA ILE A 87 6.76 -3.49 -9.09
C ILE A 87 6.73 -4.36 -10.35
N ILE A 88 5.54 -4.89 -10.70
CA ILE A 88 5.31 -5.77 -11.84
C ILE A 88 5.26 -5.00 -13.17
N SER A 89 4.95 -3.70 -13.16
CA SER A 89 4.80 -2.80 -14.31
C SER A 89 5.55 -3.26 -15.58
N GLU A 90 4.84 -3.30 -16.71
CA GLU A 90 5.19 -3.90 -18.02
C GLU A 90 6.45 -3.34 -18.73
N SER A 91 7.24 -2.47 -18.10
CA SER A 91 8.46 -1.95 -18.70
C SER A 91 9.60 -2.97 -18.66
N GLU A 92 10.55 -2.87 -19.59
CA GLU A 92 11.76 -3.70 -19.71
C GLU A 92 12.68 -3.70 -18.45
N THR A 93 12.32 -2.98 -17.40
CA THR A 93 13.05 -2.91 -16.13
C THR A 93 12.76 -4.13 -15.27
N SER A 94 13.82 -4.83 -14.85
CA SER A 94 13.69 -6.02 -14.01
C SER A 94 12.98 -5.68 -12.68
N SER A 95 12.18 -6.60 -12.13
CA SER A 95 11.45 -6.35 -10.89
C SER A 95 12.37 -5.98 -9.70
N ILE A 96 13.63 -6.42 -9.73
CA ILE A 96 14.67 -6.02 -8.76
C ILE A 96 14.93 -4.51 -8.83
N SER A 97 15.02 -3.93 -10.03
CA SER A 97 15.23 -2.49 -10.20
C SER A 97 14.06 -1.67 -9.68
N ASN A 98 12.82 -2.14 -9.86
CA ASN A 98 11.63 -1.47 -9.30
C ASN A 98 11.57 -1.56 -7.76
N ILE A 99 12.06 -2.66 -7.18
CA ILE A 99 12.23 -2.81 -5.72
C ILE A 99 13.30 -1.85 -5.21
N ARG A 100 14.46 -1.74 -5.89
CA ARG A 100 15.51 -0.77 -5.53
C ARG A 100 15.02 0.67 -5.63
N LYS A 101 14.25 0.99 -6.67
CA LYS A 101 13.61 2.30 -6.79
C LYS A 101 12.68 2.60 -5.61
N LEU A 102 11.93 1.60 -5.11
CA LEU A 102 11.15 1.77 -3.88
C LEU A 102 12.02 2.09 -2.67
N GLN A 103 13.14 1.38 -2.54
CA GLN A 103 14.09 1.63 -1.45
C GLN A 103 14.60 3.08 -1.50
N GLU A 104 15.05 3.55 -2.67
CA GLU A 104 15.52 4.92 -2.88
C GLU A 104 14.42 5.96 -2.57
N GLU A 105 13.19 5.72 -3.01
CA GLU A 105 12.03 6.56 -2.71
C GLU A 105 11.79 6.67 -1.19
N LEU A 106 11.88 5.57 -0.45
CA LEU A 106 11.73 5.57 1.00
C LEU A 106 12.86 6.32 1.70
N GLU A 107 14.11 6.12 1.27
CA GLU A 107 15.27 6.83 1.81
C GLU A 107 15.17 8.35 1.58
N MET A 108 14.71 8.78 0.41
CA MET A 108 14.48 10.20 0.14
C MET A 108 13.43 10.82 1.08
N ILE A 109 12.35 10.09 1.38
CA ILE A 109 11.30 10.55 2.30
C ILE A 109 11.83 10.67 3.73
N VAL A 110 12.80 9.84 4.12
CA VAL A 110 13.48 9.96 5.43
C VAL A 110 14.32 11.24 5.49
N VAL A 111 14.96 11.63 4.39
CA VAL A 111 15.93 12.75 4.34
C VAL A 111 15.28 14.11 4.10
N GLN A 112 14.16 14.18 3.38
CA GLN A 112 13.49 15.45 3.04
C GLN A 112 12.13 15.60 3.72
N ASP A 113 11.90 16.75 4.35
CA ASP A 113 10.55 17.31 4.56
C ASP A 113 9.93 17.68 3.19
N ALA A 114 9.47 16.67 2.46
CA ALA A 114 8.47 16.71 1.38
C ALA A 114 8.50 17.91 0.39
N SER A 115 9.66 18.30 -0.14
CA SER A 115 9.77 19.47 -1.05
C SER A 115 9.61 19.14 -2.54
N SER A 116 9.79 17.87 -2.98
CA SER A 116 9.64 17.50 -4.40
C SER A 116 8.68 16.32 -4.62
N PRO A 117 7.40 16.58 -4.95
CA PRO A 117 6.38 15.54 -5.13
C PRO A 117 6.52 14.72 -6.43
N HIS A 118 7.44 15.07 -7.34
CA HIS A 118 7.54 14.48 -8.67
C HIS A 118 8.46 13.25 -8.78
N VAL A 119 9.22 12.90 -7.72
CA VAL A 119 10.22 11.82 -7.79
C VAL A 119 9.68 10.50 -7.21
N VAL A 120 8.61 10.55 -6.41
CA VAL A 120 8.13 9.42 -5.61
C VAL A 120 6.80 8.89 -6.14
N ARG A 121 6.68 7.56 -6.32
CA ARG A 121 5.41 6.91 -6.71
C ARG A 121 4.29 7.17 -5.71
N LEU A 122 3.07 7.18 -6.23
CA LEU A 122 1.86 7.40 -5.43
C LEU A 122 1.68 6.33 -4.34
N THR A 123 1.98 5.07 -4.66
CA THR A 123 1.92 3.95 -3.71
C THR A 123 2.83 4.15 -2.51
N THR A 124 4.03 4.67 -2.74
CA THR A 124 4.99 5.03 -1.69
C THR A 124 4.41 6.12 -0.79
N TRP A 125 3.78 7.15 -1.36
CA TRP A 125 3.07 8.17 -0.58
C TRP A 125 1.93 7.61 0.26
N PHE A 126 1.11 6.71 -0.28
CA PHE A 126 0.03 6.06 0.47
C PHE A 126 0.55 5.23 1.62
N LEU A 127 1.64 4.48 1.40
CA LEU A 127 2.31 3.71 2.43
C LEU A 127 2.81 4.63 3.56
N CYS A 128 3.54 5.70 3.23
CA CYS A 128 4.01 6.67 4.22
C CYS A 128 2.85 7.41 4.93
N GLY A 129 1.73 7.62 4.23
CA GLY A 129 0.51 8.22 4.78
C GLY A 129 -0.08 7.43 5.94
N LEU A 130 0.09 6.10 5.97
CA LEU A 130 -0.33 5.26 7.09
C LEU A 130 0.38 5.66 8.38
N LEU A 131 1.70 5.86 8.34
CA LEU A 131 2.52 6.27 9.50
C LEU A 131 2.15 7.67 9.99
N LYS A 132 1.83 8.57 9.07
CA LYS A 132 1.43 9.95 9.38
C LYS A 132 0.00 10.07 9.91
N SER A 133 -0.81 9.00 9.85
CA SER A 133 -2.20 9.02 10.34
C SER A 133 -2.28 9.43 11.80
N LYS A 134 -3.39 10.06 12.23
CA LYS A 134 -3.65 10.34 13.64
C LYS A 134 -4.01 9.07 14.43
N TYR A 135 -4.57 8.06 13.76
CA TYR A 135 -5.15 6.89 14.39
C TYR A 135 -4.15 5.74 14.50
N ASN A 136 -3.91 5.25 15.72
CA ASN A 136 -2.94 4.19 15.97
C ASN A 136 -3.21 2.95 15.12
N TYR A 137 -4.46 2.50 15.02
CA TYR A 137 -4.81 1.31 14.24
C TYR A 137 -4.51 1.44 12.73
N ILE A 138 -4.46 2.67 12.20
CA ILE A 138 -4.04 2.94 10.81
C ILE A 138 -2.51 2.92 10.70
N ARG A 139 -1.81 3.52 11.67
CA ARG A 139 -0.34 3.47 11.74
C ARG A 139 0.16 2.03 11.80
N TRP A 140 -0.47 1.18 12.62
CA TRP A 140 -0.18 -0.26 12.70
C TRP A 140 -0.39 -0.98 11.36
N GLY A 141 -1.31 -0.47 10.53
CA GLY A 141 -1.51 -0.92 9.16
C GLY A 141 -0.25 -0.82 8.30
N PHE A 142 0.66 0.11 8.58
CA PHE A 142 1.93 0.22 7.86
C PHE A 142 2.76 -1.06 7.96
N LEU A 143 2.97 -1.58 9.18
CA LEU A 143 3.77 -2.79 9.40
C LEU A 143 3.12 -4.00 8.75
N PHE A 144 1.79 -4.10 8.82
CA PHE A 144 1.03 -5.16 8.15
C PHE A 144 1.21 -5.10 6.62
N VAL A 145 1.04 -3.92 6.02
CA VAL A 145 1.23 -3.73 4.57
C VAL A 145 2.66 -4.03 4.17
N LEU A 146 3.65 -3.53 4.91
CA LEU A 146 5.08 -3.77 4.66
C LEU A 146 5.41 -5.27 4.70
N GLU A 147 5.00 -5.98 5.77
CA GLU A 147 5.27 -7.41 5.93
C GLU A 147 4.71 -8.23 4.74
N LYS A 148 3.44 -8.00 4.40
CA LYS A 148 2.78 -8.71 3.29
C LYS A 148 3.37 -8.34 1.94
N PHE A 149 3.71 -7.08 1.73
CA PHE A 149 4.38 -6.63 0.51
C PHE A 149 5.76 -7.27 0.34
N LEU A 150 6.60 -7.32 1.39
CA LEU A 150 7.92 -7.96 1.34
C LEU A 150 7.83 -9.45 1.01
N MET A 151 6.82 -10.16 1.56
CA MET A 151 6.56 -11.55 1.16
C MET A 151 6.22 -11.69 -0.32
N GLN A 152 5.41 -10.78 -0.88
CA GLN A 152 5.08 -10.79 -2.30
C GLN A 152 6.31 -10.52 -3.17
N CYS A 153 7.16 -9.58 -2.78
CA CYS A 153 8.45 -9.33 -3.45
C CYS A 153 9.33 -10.59 -3.43
N GLN A 154 9.44 -11.28 -2.30
CA GLN A 154 10.21 -12.51 -2.20
C GLN A 154 9.65 -13.61 -3.13
N ILE A 155 8.33 -13.81 -3.15
CA ILE A 155 7.68 -14.78 -4.04
C ILE A 155 7.94 -14.41 -5.51
N LEU A 156 7.80 -13.14 -5.86
CA LEU A 156 7.98 -12.64 -7.22
C LEU A 156 9.42 -12.82 -7.72
N LEU A 157 10.40 -12.48 -6.89
CA LEU A 157 11.83 -12.64 -7.21
C LEU A 157 12.27 -14.11 -7.27
N ASN A 158 11.62 -15.00 -6.51
CA ASN A 158 11.87 -16.43 -6.60
C ASN A 158 11.23 -17.06 -7.84
N LYS A 159 10.07 -16.56 -8.30
CA LYS A 159 9.42 -17.03 -9.53
C LYS A 159 10.26 -16.74 -10.78
N SER A 160 10.98 -15.61 -10.84
CA SER A 160 11.87 -15.32 -11.97
C SER A 160 13.03 -16.31 -12.10
N ASN A 161 13.50 -16.91 -11.00
CA ASN A 161 14.53 -17.97 -11.04
C ASN A 161 14.06 -19.23 -11.77
N LEU A 162 12.81 -19.65 -11.55
CA LEU A 162 12.26 -20.88 -12.13
C LEU A 162 12.10 -20.80 -13.65
N GLN A 163 11.94 -19.61 -14.21
CA GLN A 163 11.86 -19.42 -15.66
C GLN A 163 13.25 -19.53 -16.32
N HIS A 164 14.32 -19.15 -15.62
CA HIS A 164 15.69 -19.18 -16.15
C HIS A 164 16.34 -20.57 -16.10
N VAL A 165 15.96 -21.40 -15.12
CA VAL A 165 16.51 -22.76 -14.92
C VAL A 165 16.03 -23.76 -15.99
N ASN A 166 14.90 -23.51 -16.64
CA ASN A 166 14.38 -24.39 -17.70
C ASN A 166 15.08 -24.20 -19.06
N GLY A 167 16.04 -23.27 -19.17
CA GLY A 167 16.61 -22.82 -20.45
C GLY A 167 18.03 -23.26 -20.78
N ASP A 168 18.94 -23.45 -19.82
CA ASP A 168 20.32 -23.83 -20.15
C ASP A 168 21.06 -24.49 -18.98
N GLY A 169 21.83 -25.52 -19.32
CA GLY A 169 22.35 -26.52 -18.39
C GLY A 169 23.76 -26.24 -17.88
N VAL A 170 24.15 -25.02 -17.50
CA VAL A 170 25.44 -24.77 -16.81
C VAL A 170 25.38 -23.47 -15.98
N VAL A 171 24.86 -23.47 -14.75
CA VAL A 171 25.00 -22.28 -13.87
C VAL A 171 24.93 -22.67 -12.39
N ASN A 172 26.06 -22.85 -11.69
CA ASN A 172 26.06 -23.06 -10.22
C ASN A 172 26.67 -21.88 -9.44
N HIS A 173 27.40 -20.98 -10.10
CA HIS A 173 28.05 -19.85 -9.43
C HIS A 173 27.23 -18.55 -9.48
N ASP A 174 26.54 -18.26 -10.60
CA ASP A 174 25.70 -17.04 -10.76
C ASP A 174 24.37 -17.10 -10.00
N ILE A 175 23.83 -18.29 -9.73
CA ILE A 175 22.57 -18.42 -8.99
C ILE A 175 22.73 -17.90 -7.55
N SER A 176 23.91 -18.11 -6.95
CA SER A 176 24.19 -17.68 -5.58
C SER A 176 24.30 -16.15 -5.46
N SER A 177 24.97 -15.49 -6.41
CA SER A 177 25.09 -14.03 -6.46
C SER A 177 23.76 -13.36 -6.77
N GLU A 178 22.97 -13.92 -7.71
CA GLU A 178 21.63 -13.41 -8.04
C GLU A 178 20.67 -13.56 -6.85
N SER A 179 20.70 -14.70 -6.15
CA SER A 179 19.87 -14.91 -4.96
C SER A 179 20.20 -13.93 -3.83
N LEU A 180 21.49 -13.62 -3.66
CA LEU A 180 21.97 -12.66 -2.69
C LEU A 180 21.56 -11.24 -3.05
N GLU A 181 21.63 -10.89 -4.34
CA GLU A 181 21.18 -9.59 -4.84
C GLU A 181 19.68 -9.37 -4.59
N LYS A 182 18.87 -10.39 -4.87
CA LYS A 182 17.42 -10.39 -4.62
C LYS A 182 17.10 -10.22 -3.14
N ALA A 183 17.77 -10.99 -2.28
CA ALA A 183 17.60 -10.89 -0.83
C ALA A 183 17.98 -9.48 -0.33
N ASN A 184 19.12 -8.96 -0.80
CA ASN A 184 19.59 -7.62 -0.43
C ASN A 184 18.61 -6.52 -0.85
N ALA A 185 17.97 -6.63 -2.01
CA ALA A 185 16.97 -5.65 -2.45
C ALA A 185 15.74 -5.62 -1.51
N VAL A 186 15.22 -6.80 -1.12
CA VAL A 186 14.08 -6.90 -0.20
C VAL A 186 14.45 -6.40 1.20
N ILE A 187 15.63 -6.78 1.70
CA ILE A 187 16.16 -6.32 2.99
C ILE A 187 16.39 -4.79 2.97
N GLY A 188 16.87 -4.25 1.85
CA GLY A 188 17.03 -2.80 1.65
C GLY A 188 15.71 -2.06 1.86
N VAL A 189 14.65 -2.47 1.17
CA VAL A 189 13.31 -1.88 1.37
C VAL A 189 12.84 -2.00 2.81
N MET A 190 13.00 -3.17 3.44
CA MET A 190 12.62 -3.38 4.84
C MET A 190 13.36 -2.40 5.76
N ASN A 191 14.67 -2.28 5.61
CA ASN A 191 15.50 -1.40 6.43
C ASN A 191 15.10 0.07 6.26
N SER A 192 14.93 0.54 5.03
CA SER A 192 14.55 1.94 4.76
C SER A 192 13.13 2.25 5.27
N ALA A 193 12.20 1.29 5.15
CA ALA A 193 10.86 1.41 5.72
C ALA A 193 10.85 1.42 7.25
N LEU A 194 11.66 0.59 7.91
CA LEU A 194 11.78 0.58 9.37
C LEU A 194 12.48 1.84 9.89
N LEU A 195 13.47 2.35 9.16
CA LEU A 195 14.10 3.64 9.46
C LEU A 195 13.06 4.77 9.38
N LEU A 196 12.16 4.71 8.40
CA LEU A 196 11.04 5.65 8.29
C LEU A 196 10.08 5.56 9.48
N VAL A 197 9.81 4.36 10.00
CA VAL A 197 9.02 4.19 11.24
C VAL A 197 9.71 4.91 12.38
N VAL A 198 11.02 4.74 12.55
CA VAL A 198 11.81 5.37 13.62
C VAL A 198 11.88 6.89 13.45
N SER A 199 12.03 7.39 12.23
CA SER A 199 12.14 8.84 11.97
C SER A 199 10.81 9.59 12.11
N ILE A 200 9.68 8.97 11.72
CA ILE A 200 8.34 9.56 11.82
C ILE A 200 7.73 9.37 13.22
N ASN A 201 8.13 8.34 13.98
CA ASN A 201 7.66 8.18 15.35
C ASN A 201 8.27 9.25 16.26
N GLU A 202 7.44 10.21 16.68
CA GLU A 202 7.49 10.65 18.08
C GLU A 202 7.23 9.39 18.93
N THR A 203 8.24 8.99 19.69
CA THR A 203 8.55 7.68 20.30
C THR A 203 7.45 6.92 21.07
N ASP A 204 6.22 7.41 21.13
CA ASP A 204 5.12 6.88 21.95
C ASP A 204 3.92 6.33 21.16
N ARG A 205 3.90 6.47 19.83
CA ARG A 205 2.69 6.23 19.01
C ARG A 205 2.56 4.85 18.38
N ILE A 206 3.68 4.15 18.19
CA ILE A 206 3.74 2.74 17.76
C ILE A 206 4.57 1.99 18.79
N ASN A 207 4.08 1.94 20.03
CA ASN A 207 4.76 1.19 21.07
C ASN A 207 4.41 -0.29 20.87
N VAL A 208 5.34 -1.07 20.33
CA VAL A 208 5.16 -2.50 20.02
C VAL A 208 5.22 -3.38 21.29
N LEU A 209 5.60 -2.78 22.41
CA LEU A 209 5.84 -3.44 23.70
C LEU A 209 4.76 -3.15 24.76
N LYS A 210 3.61 -2.59 24.37
CA LYS A 210 2.50 -2.29 25.28
C LYS A 210 1.27 -3.13 24.99
#